data_AF-A0A7G3BW39-F1
#
_entry.id   AF-A0A7G3BW39-F1
#
_cell.length_a   1.000
_cell.length_b   1.000
_cell.length_c   1.000
_cell.angle_alpha   90.00
_cell.angle_beta   90.00
_cell.angle_gamma   90.00
#
_symmetry.space_group_name_H-M   'P 1'
#
loop_
_entity.id
_entity.type
_entity.pdbx_description
1 polymer ?
#
loop_
_entity_poly.entity_id
_entity_poly.type
_entity_poly.pdbx_seq_one_letter_code
_entity_poly.pdbx_strand_id
1 'polypeptide(L)'
;MTPTLTQIRTALQNLAVKKGRPDYELCTVKEVKRALESGTEHHLIAELPIFEIMQKEQDKPLKPTKPVEPRRYPTEAQALEVVIWLKNFNGLHKDLARMVGCTQSTLTHIKTRKNRCTLGTYNKIMKARKELEVAA
;
A
#
# COMPACT_ATOMS: atom_id res chain seq x y z
N MET A 1 -7.46 13.08 -7.28
CA MET A 1 -8.46 12.02 -7.53
C MET A 1 -9.79 12.72 -7.74
N THR A 2 -10.55 12.42 -8.80
CA THR A 2 -11.86 13.04 -9.03
C THR A 2 -12.92 12.35 -8.17
N PRO A 3 -13.83 13.11 -7.51
CA PRO A 3 -14.83 12.52 -6.62
C PRO A 3 -15.80 11.63 -7.40
N THR A 4 -16.10 10.46 -6.84
CA THR A 4 -17.04 9.51 -7.45
C THR A 4 -18.48 10.00 -7.33
N LEU A 5 -19.35 9.61 -8.27
CA LEU A 5 -20.76 10.02 -8.27
C LEU A 5 -21.48 9.67 -6.96
N THR A 6 -21.13 8.53 -6.36
CA THR A 6 -21.66 8.09 -5.07
C THR A 6 -21.30 9.03 -3.94
N GLN A 7 -20.04 9.51 -3.88
CA GLN A 7 -19.59 10.47 -2.85
C GLN A 7 -20.31 11.81 -2.98
N ILE A 8 -20.48 12.29 -4.21
CA ILE A 8 -21.20 13.54 -4.48
C ILE A 8 -22.67 13.41 -4.07
N ARG A 9 -23.30 12.27 -4.37
CA ARG A 9 -24.69 12.00 -3.97
C ARG A 9 -24.86 12.02 -2.45
N THR A 10 -23.97 11.35 -1.71
CA THR A 10 -24.02 11.33 -0.24
C THR A 10 -23.79 12.73 0.34
N ALA A 11 -22.86 13.50 -0.21
CA ALA A 11 -22.58 14.87 0.25
C ALA A 11 -23.78 15.81 0.02
N LEU A 12 -24.43 15.71 -1.15
CA LEU A 12 -25.64 16.47 -1.47
C LEU A 12 -26.81 16.07 -0.58
N GLN A 13 -26.98 14.78 -0.30
CA GLN A 13 -28.03 14.28 0.60
C GLN A 13 -27.85 14.83 2.03
N ASN A 14 -26.64 14.80 2.57
CA ASN A 14 -26.35 15.38 3.88
C ASN A 14 -26.60 16.89 3.93
N LEU A 15 -26.33 17.60 2.83
CA LEU A 15 -26.63 19.03 2.70
C LEU A 15 -28.14 19.30 2.66
N ALA A 16 -28.90 18.49 1.90
CA ALA A 16 -30.36 18.58 1.83
C ALA A 16 -30.99 18.40 3.21
N VAL A 17 -30.57 17.36 3.94
CA VAL A 17 -31.01 17.08 5.31
C VAL A 17 -30.67 18.25 6.25
N LYS A 18 -29.45 18.79 6.19
CA LYS A 18 -29.04 19.94 7.02
C LYS A 18 -29.86 21.20 6.75
N LYS A 19 -30.33 21.39 5.51
CA LYS A 19 -31.16 22.54 5.10
C LYS A 19 -32.67 22.26 5.15
N GLY A 20 -33.09 21.06 5.55
CA GLY A 20 -34.51 20.65 5.56
C GLY A 20 -35.15 20.64 4.16
N ARG A 21 -34.37 20.33 3.12
CA ARG A 21 -34.81 20.28 1.71
C ARG A 21 -35.02 18.83 1.25
N PRO A 22 -35.86 18.57 0.24
CA PRO A 22 -35.93 17.27 -0.41
C PRO A 22 -34.59 16.90 -1.06
N ASP A 23 -34.38 15.59 -1.24
CA ASP A 23 -33.18 15.04 -1.85
C ASP A 23 -32.93 15.61 -3.26
N TYR A 24 -31.66 15.79 -3.59
CA TYR A 24 -31.24 16.32 -4.87
C TYR A 24 -31.36 15.26 -5.97
N GLU A 25 -32.00 15.63 -7.08
CA GLU A 25 -32.19 14.78 -8.26
C GLU A 25 -30.85 14.32 -8.88
N LEU A 26 -30.85 13.14 -9.51
CA LEU A 26 -29.65 12.56 -10.11
C LEU A 26 -28.99 13.48 -11.16
N CYS A 27 -29.76 14.31 -11.84
CA CYS A 27 -29.25 15.31 -12.79
C CYS A 27 -28.33 16.31 -12.09
N THR A 28 -28.73 16.84 -10.94
CA THR A 28 -27.94 17.81 -10.17
C THR A 28 -26.65 17.19 -9.62
N VAL A 29 -26.69 15.91 -9.22
CA VAL A 29 -25.49 15.15 -8.81
C VAL A 29 -24.49 15.04 -9.97
N LYS A 30 -24.98 14.79 -11.20
CA LYS A 30 -24.13 14.69 -12.40
C LYS A 30 -23.57 16.05 -12.83
N GLU A 31 -24.35 17.12 -12.69
CA GLU A 31 -23.90 18.49 -12.97
C GLU A 31 -22.79 18.91 -12.01
N VAL A 32 -22.95 18.65 -10.72
CA VAL A 32 -21.91 18.88 -9.71
C VAL A 32 -20.65 18.06 -10.02
N LYS A 33 -20.81 16.79 -10.42
CA LYS A 33 -19.68 15.95 -10.84
C LYS A 33 -18.93 16.55 -12.03
N ARG A 34 -19.67 16.90 -13.09
CA ARG A 34 -19.08 17.51 -14.29
C ARG A 34 -18.38 18.80 -13.94
N ALA A 35 -19.00 19.65 -13.11
CA ALA A 35 -18.42 20.92 -12.70
C ALA A 35 -17.13 20.76 -11.88
N LEU A 36 -17.05 19.73 -11.02
CA LEU A 36 -15.82 19.35 -10.31
C LEU A 36 -14.74 18.81 -11.26
N GLU A 37 -15.11 18.09 -12.32
CA GLU A 37 -14.16 17.55 -13.31
C GLU A 37 -13.66 18.61 -14.29
N SER A 38 -14.50 19.58 -14.69
CA SER A 38 -14.15 20.66 -15.61
C SER A 38 -13.65 21.93 -14.93
N GLY A 39 -13.67 22.00 -13.59
CA GLY A 39 -13.25 23.18 -12.84
C GLY A 39 -14.17 24.39 -13.01
N THR A 40 -15.44 24.16 -13.36
CA THR A 40 -16.45 25.22 -13.52
C THR A 40 -17.19 25.48 -12.22
N GLU A 41 -17.56 26.74 -11.98
CA GLU A 41 -18.29 27.13 -10.79
C GLU A 41 -19.69 26.52 -10.76
N HIS A 42 -20.12 26.03 -9.60
CA HIS A 42 -21.47 25.55 -9.38
C HIS A 42 -21.93 25.98 -7.98
N HIS A 43 -23.13 26.52 -7.85
CA HIS A 43 -23.65 27.07 -6.59
C HIS A 43 -23.60 26.04 -5.44
N LEU A 44 -23.93 24.79 -5.73
CA LEU A 44 -23.86 23.70 -4.76
C LEU A 44 -22.41 23.30 -4.37
N ILE A 45 -21.42 23.51 -5.25
CA ILE A 45 -20.01 23.19 -4.94
C ILE A 45 -19.50 24.08 -3.80
N ALA A 46 -19.89 25.36 -3.75
CA ALA A 46 -19.50 26.29 -2.68
C ALA A 46 -20.13 25.95 -1.32
N GLU A 47 -21.30 25.31 -1.33
CA GLU A 47 -22.03 24.94 -0.11
C GLU A 47 -21.69 23.52 0.38
N LEU A 48 -21.18 22.68 -0.52
CA LEU A 48 -20.78 21.33 -0.22
C LEU A 48 -19.48 21.35 0.61
N PRO A 49 -19.40 20.64 1.74
CA PRO A 49 -18.19 20.51 2.54
C PRO A 49 -17.12 19.62 1.85
N ILE A 50 -17.16 19.49 0.52
CA ILE A 50 -16.28 18.63 -0.26
C ILE A 50 -14.84 19.16 -0.25
N PHE A 51 -14.63 20.48 -0.11
CA PHE A 51 -13.27 21.05 -0.09
C PHE A 51 -12.54 20.90 1.25
N GLU A 52 -13.23 20.67 2.35
CA GLU A 52 -12.54 20.30 3.60
C GLU A 52 -12.05 18.85 3.56
N ILE A 53 -12.62 18.00 2.69
CA ILE A 53 -12.15 16.62 2.48
C ILE A 53 -10.87 16.60 1.62
N MET A 54 -10.60 17.64 0.82
CA MET A 54 -9.29 17.78 0.16
C MET A 54 -8.15 18.16 1.12
N GLN A 55 -8.44 18.58 2.36
CA GLN A 55 -7.42 18.79 3.39
C GLN A 55 -7.54 17.85 4.61
N LYS A 56 -8.64 17.12 4.78
CA LYS A 56 -8.83 16.13 5.85
C LYS A 56 -9.02 14.70 5.36
N GLU A 57 -8.24 14.31 4.36
CA GLU A 57 -7.70 12.95 4.29
C GLU A 57 -6.41 12.97 3.45
N GLN A 58 -5.46 13.83 3.84
CA GLN A 58 -4.19 13.20 4.15
C GLN A 58 -4.55 12.20 5.24
N ASP A 59 -4.72 10.94 4.86
CA ASP A 59 -4.27 9.83 5.68
C ASP A 59 -3.19 10.41 6.57
N LYS A 60 -3.43 10.50 7.88
CA LYS A 60 -2.30 10.33 8.78
C LYS A 60 -1.60 9.14 8.14
N PRO A 61 -0.36 9.23 7.61
CA PRO A 61 0.41 8.01 7.59
C PRO A 61 0.30 7.59 9.04
N LEU A 62 -0.37 6.48 9.33
CA LEU A 62 -0.24 5.76 10.58
C LEU A 62 1.24 5.90 10.85
N LYS A 63 1.64 6.81 11.75
CA LYS A 63 3.05 7.05 12.01
C LYS A 63 3.52 5.63 12.23
N PRO A 64 4.37 5.07 11.35
CA PRO A 64 4.90 3.78 11.68
C PRO A 64 5.54 4.08 13.03
N THR A 65 5.18 3.29 14.04
CA THR A 65 5.62 3.51 15.42
C THR A 65 7.15 3.50 15.52
N LYS A 66 7.84 3.29 14.40
CA LYS A 66 9.26 3.38 14.14
C LYS A 66 9.48 4.21 12.86
N PRO A 67 10.51 5.07 12.79
CA PRO A 67 10.87 5.76 11.56
C PRO A 67 10.98 4.75 10.41
N VAL A 68 10.36 5.03 9.27
CA VAL A 68 10.55 4.21 8.05
C VAL A 68 11.98 4.43 7.60
N GLU A 69 12.88 3.56 8.08
CA GLU A 69 14.22 3.51 7.53
C GLU A 69 14.13 3.32 6.01
N PRO A 70 14.93 4.05 5.22
CA PRO A 70 14.98 3.85 3.79
C PRO A 70 15.19 2.36 3.51
N ARG A 71 14.37 1.78 2.62
CA ARG A 71 14.43 0.34 2.31
C ARG A 71 15.81 0.03 1.72
N ARG A 72 16.70 -0.50 2.56
CA ARG A 72 18.06 -0.87 2.14
C ARG A 72 18.03 -2.20 1.41
N TYR A 73 18.76 -2.26 0.31
CA TYR A 73 19.01 -3.47 -0.44
C TYR A 73 20.46 -3.91 -0.22
N PRO A 74 20.73 -5.22 -0.15
CA PRO A 74 22.09 -5.74 -0.11
C PRO A 74 22.80 -5.44 -1.44
N THR A 75 24.13 -5.39 -1.40
CA THR A 75 24.96 -5.22 -2.60
C THR A 75 24.68 -6.36 -3.58
N GLU A 76 24.86 -6.12 -4.88
CA GLU A 76 24.60 -7.14 -5.91
C GLU A 76 25.35 -8.46 -5.63
N ALA A 77 26.62 -8.38 -5.21
CA ALA A 77 27.40 -9.55 -4.78
C ALA A 77 26.77 -10.35 -3.62
N GLN A 78 26.19 -9.66 -2.64
CA GLN A 78 25.50 -10.29 -1.49
C GLN A 78 24.18 -10.93 -1.92
N ALA A 79 23.45 -10.29 -2.84
CA ALA A 79 22.24 -10.88 -3.42
C ALA A 79 22.57 -12.15 -4.22
N LEU A 80 23.68 -12.15 -4.97
CA LEU A 80 24.18 -13.32 -5.69
C LEU A 80 24.53 -14.47 -4.75
N GLU A 81 25.21 -14.19 -3.65
CA GLU A 81 25.57 -15.19 -2.64
C GLU A 81 24.34 -15.94 -2.12
N VAL A 82 23.29 -15.20 -1.72
CA VAL A 82 22.04 -15.80 -1.24
C VAL A 82 21.35 -16.61 -2.33
N VAL A 83 21.35 -16.14 -3.57
CA VAL A 83 20.75 -16.89 -4.69
C VAL A 83 21.49 -18.19 -4.94
N ILE A 84 22.82 -18.18 -4.92
CA ILE A 84 23.66 -19.38 -5.10
C ILE A 84 23.40 -20.36 -3.96
N TRP A 85 23.40 -19.87 -2.72
CA TRP A 85 23.12 -20.70 -1.55
C TRP A 85 21.72 -21.31 -1.61
N LEU A 86 20.68 -20.54 -1.93
CA LEU A 86 19.31 -21.04 -2.10
C LEU A 86 19.15 -22.04 -3.26
N LYS A 87 20.04 -22.02 -4.26
CA LYS A 87 20.08 -23.03 -5.33
C LYS A 87 20.70 -24.34 -4.87
N ASN A 88 21.72 -24.25 -4.02
CA ASN A 88 22.47 -25.40 -3.50
C ASN A 88 21.92 -25.95 -2.17
N PHE A 89 20.88 -25.31 -1.62
CA PHE A 89 20.24 -25.74 -0.39
C PHE A 89 19.44 -27.03 -0.61
N ASN A 90 19.91 -28.13 0.00
CA ASN A 90 19.29 -29.46 -0.11
C ASN A 90 18.09 -29.69 0.81
N GLY A 91 17.78 -28.74 1.71
CA GLY A 91 16.66 -28.85 2.64
C GLY A 91 15.32 -28.39 2.06
N LEU A 92 14.25 -28.62 2.81
CA LEU A 92 12.92 -28.12 2.47
C LEU A 92 12.86 -26.59 2.61
N HIS A 93 12.58 -25.89 1.51
CA HIS A 93 12.39 -24.43 1.52
C HIS A 93 11.26 -23.97 2.45
N LYS A 94 10.32 -24.85 2.82
CA LYS A 94 9.27 -24.58 3.82
C LYS A 94 9.84 -24.39 5.23
N ASP A 95 10.82 -25.20 5.62
CA ASP A 95 11.41 -25.13 6.96
C ASP A 95 12.35 -23.93 7.06
N LEU A 96 13.10 -23.67 6.00
CA LEU A 96 13.89 -22.44 5.87
C LEU A 96 13.01 -21.19 5.94
N ALA A 97 11.86 -21.19 5.25
CA ALA A 97 10.88 -20.11 5.31
C ALA A 97 10.37 -19.88 6.74
N ARG A 98 10.10 -20.96 7.49
CA ARG A 98 9.69 -20.89 8.90
C ARG A 98 10.76 -20.27 9.80
N MET A 99 12.03 -20.68 9.66
CA MET A 99 13.15 -20.12 10.42
C MET A 99 13.40 -18.64 10.12
N VAL A 100 13.31 -18.25 8.86
CA VAL A 100 13.53 -16.86 8.41
C VAL A 100 12.31 -15.96 8.70
N GLY A 101 11.15 -16.55 8.99
CA GLY A 101 9.89 -15.83 9.15
C GLY A 101 9.43 -15.18 7.83
N CYS A 102 9.60 -15.88 6.71
CA CYS A 102 9.18 -15.47 5.38
C CYS A 102 8.28 -16.53 4.74
N THR A 103 7.57 -16.17 3.67
CA THR A 103 6.78 -17.15 2.90
C THR A 103 7.68 -17.93 1.96
N GLN A 104 7.37 -19.21 1.71
CA GLN A 104 8.09 -20.04 0.73
C GLN A 104 8.18 -19.35 -0.64
N SER A 105 7.08 -18.75 -1.11
CA SER A 105 7.01 -18.02 -2.38
C SER A 105 8.04 -16.88 -2.45
N THR A 106 8.30 -16.22 -1.32
CA THR A 106 9.32 -15.16 -1.24
C THR A 106 10.72 -15.73 -1.49
N LEU A 107 11.06 -16.88 -0.90
CA LEU A 107 12.33 -17.57 -1.15
C LEU A 107 12.45 -18.03 -2.61
N THR A 108 11.37 -18.55 -3.20
CA THR A 108 11.33 -18.94 -4.62
C THR A 108 11.52 -17.73 -5.54
N HIS A 109 10.90 -16.60 -5.23
CA HIS A 109 11.06 -15.36 -6.01
C HIS A 109 12.48 -14.79 -5.90
N ILE A 110 13.11 -14.90 -4.73
CA ILE A 110 14.53 -14.53 -4.55
C ILE A 110 15.43 -15.49 -5.35
N LYS A 111 15.21 -16.81 -5.25
CA LYS A 111 15.96 -17.84 -6.00
C LYS A 111 15.90 -17.63 -7.52
N THR A 112 14.74 -17.23 -8.03
CA THR A 112 14.49 -16.96 -9.46
C THR A 112 14.86 -15.53 -9.88
N ARG A 113 15.39 -14.70 -8.96
CA ARG A 113 15.68 -13.27 -9.15
C ARG A 113 14.49 -12.42 -9.60
N LYS A 114 13.26 -12.92 -9.48
CA LYS A 114 12.03 -12.19 -9.81
C LYS A 114 11.74 -11.06 -8.82
N ASN A 115 12.30 -11.12 -7.62
CA ASN A 115 12.15 -10.07 -6.60
C ASN A 115 13.50 -9.67 -6.01
N ARG A 116 13.65 -8.39 -5.68
CA ARG A 116 14.84 -7.88 -4.99
C ARG A 116 14.78 -8.29 -3.52
N CYS A 117 15.82 -8.98 -3.04
CA CYS A 117 15.97 -9.29 -1.62
C CYS A 117 16.23 -8.00 -0.84
N THR A 118 15.48 -7.73 0.23
CA THR A 118 15.77 -6.60 1.13
C THR A 118 16.91 -6.97 2.08
N LEU A 119 17.64 -5.97 2.60
CA LEU A 119 18.75 -6.20 3.54
C LEU A 119 18.28 -6.96 4.79
N GLY A 120 17.07 -6.65 5.28
CA GLY A 120 16.47 -7.35 6.41
C GLY A 120 16.23 -8.84 6.13
N THR A 121 15.77 -9.18 4.92
CA THR A 121 15.60 -10.59 4.53
C THR A 121 16.93 -11.29 4.33
N TYR A 122 17.92 -10.61 3.73
CA TYR A 122 19.29 -11.12 3.60
C TYR A 122 19.88 -11.48 4.97
N ASN A 123 19.83 -10.56 5.95
CA ASN A 123 20.37 -10.79 7.29
C ASN A 123 19.72 -12.00 7.99
N LYS A 124 18.39 -12.17 7.83
CA LYS A 124 17.67 -13.31 8.39
C LYS A 124 18.06 -14.64 7.72
N ILE A 125 18.23 -14.64 6.40
CA ILE A 125 18.69 -15.83 5.66
C ILE A 125 20.11 -16.20 6.08
N MET A 126 21.02 -15.23 6.20
CA MET A 126 22.39 -15.49 6.66
C MET A 126 22.44 -15.97 8.10
N LYS A 127 21.58 -15.47 8.98
CA LYS A 127 21.44 -15.99 10.34
C LYS A 127 20.98 -17.46 10.33
N ALA A 128 19.92 -17.77 9.58
CA ALA A 128 19.43 -19.14 9.45
C ALA A 128 20.48 -20.08 8.84
N ARG A 129 21.26 -19.60 7.87
CA ARG A 129 22.39 -20.35 7.31
C ARG A 129 23.44 -20.69 8.38
N LYS A 130 23.86 -19.71 9.20
CA LYS A 130 24.80 -19.94 10.30
C LYS A 130 24.25 -20.94 11.32
N GLU A 131 22.98 -20.84 11.68
CA GLU A 131 22.33 -21.78 12.61
C GLU A 131 22.30 -23.21 12.04
N LEU A 132 22.10 -23.37 10.73
CA LEU A 132 22.13 -24.67 10.06
C LEU A 132 23.54 -25.23 9.87
N GLU A 133 24.54 -24.39 9.64
CA GLU A 133 25.96 -24.80 9.53
C GLU A 133 26.57 -25.14 10.91
N VAL A 134 26.03 -24.60 12.01
CA VAL A 134 26.46 -24.95 13.39
C VAL A 134 25.74 -26.19 13.93
N ALA A 135 24.54 -26.49 13.42
CA ALA A 135 23.75 -27.65 13.82
C ALA A 135 24.04 -28.92 12.99
N ALA A 136 24.88 -28.84 11.97
CA ALA A 136 25.31 -29.95 11.10
C ALA A 136 26.74 -30.39 11.43
#